data_AF-A0A1C6H8J3-F1
#
_entry.id   AF-A0A1C6H8J3-F1
#
_cell.length_a   1.000
_cell.length_b   1.000
_cell.length_c   1.000
_cell.angle_alpha   90.00
_cell.angle_beta   90.00
_cell.angle_gamma   90.00
#
_symmetry.space_group_name_H-M   'P 1'
#
loop_
_entity.id
_entity.type
_entity.pdbx_description
1 polymer ?
#
loop_
_entity_poly.entity_id
_entity_poly.type
_entity_poly.pdbx_seq_one_letter_code
_entity_poly.pdbx_strand_id
1 'polypeptide(L)'
;MKEEILNELIECIGDDYTPEQSSFLLILIDDAAEEVARGMYPYGFETDFEMEKAKQNAMKRYKSKIRKIAQYYYDKQGKEGVVSFSESGTSVSYETSGTPLSLLRGIIPVAKIV
;
A
#
# COMPACT_ATOMS: atom_id res chain seq x y z
N MET A 1 -7.57 -3.84 13.10
CA MET A 1 -6.89 -4.10 11.80
C MET A 1 -6.49 -2.84 11.04
N LYS A 2 -7.41 -2.05 10.46
CA LYS A 2 -7.04 -0.80 9.77
C LYS A 2 -6.36 0.20 10.74
N GLU A 3 -6.88 0.32 11.95
CA GLU A 3 -6.26 1.09 13.05
C GLU A 3 -4.89 0.55 13.48
N GLU A 4 -4.68 -0.77 13.45
CA GLU A 4 -3.37 -1.33 13.79
C GLU A 4 -2.33 -0.99 12.72
N ILE A 5 -2.71 -1.07 11.44
CA ILE A 5 -1.83 -0.66 10.33
C ILE A 5 -1.53 0.83 10.44
N LEU A 6 -2.52 1.65 10.81
CA LEU A 6 -2.34 3.08 11.03
C LEU A 6 -1.32 3.33 12.15
N ASN A 7 -1.46 2.68 13.30
CA ASN A 7 -0.51 2.83 14.41
C ASN A 7 0.91 2.39 14.01
N GLU A 8 1.05 1.25 13.35
CA GLU A 8 2.36 0.80 12.84
C GLU A 8 2.96 1.76 11.81
N LEU A 9 2.12 2.42 11.00
CA LEU A 9 2.56 3.39 10.02
C LEU A 9 3.00 4.69 10.70
N ILE A 10 2.26 5.17 11.71
CA ILE A 10 2.62 6.32 12.55
C ILE A 10 3.97 6.06 13.22
N GLU A 11 4.16 4.87 13.80
CA GLU A 11 5.44 4.46 14.39
C GLU A 11 6.60 4.48 13.37
N CYS A 12 6.33 4.16 12.10
CA CYS A 12 7.33 4.21 11.04
C CYS A 12 7.65 5.62 10.56
N ILE A 13 6.67 6.53 10.59
CA ILE A 13 6.86 7.94 10.23
C ILE A 13 7.62 8.67 11.36
N GLY A 14 7.38 8.30 12.62
CA GLY A 14 8.10 8.85 13.76
C GLY A 14 7.81 10.34 13.98
N ASP A 15 8.86 11.14 14.18
CA ASP A 15 8.75 12.55 14.56
C ASP A 15 8.13 13.45 13.47
N ASP A 16 8.08 12.98 12.22
CA ASP A 16 7.47 13.70 11.09
C ASP A 16 5.93 13.60 11.09
N TYR A 17 5.35 12.78 11.97
CA TYR A 17 3.92 12.58 12.04
C TYR A 17 3.20 13.76 12.72
N THR A 18 2.11 14.22 12.11
CA THR A 18 1.16 15.13 12.75
C THR A 18 -0.26 14.52 12.77
N PRO A 19 -1.07 14.77 13.82
CA PRO A 19 -2.42 14.21 13.94
C PRO A 19 -3.33 14.47 12.73
N GLU A 20 -3.14 15.61 12.05
CA GLU A 20 -3.90 16.01 10.86
C GLU A 20 -3.66 15.07 9.67
N GLN A 21 -2.52 14.37 9.64
CA GLN A 21 -2.20 13.41 8.59
C GLN A 21 -2.98 12.09 8.74
N SER A 22 -3.64 11.82 9.87
CA SER A 22 -4.35 10.56 10.12
C SER A 22 -5.33 10.18 9.02
N SER A 23 -6.12 11.15 8.53
CA SER A 23 -7.10 10.94 7.46
C SER A 23 -6.42 10.58 6.15
N PHE A 24 -5.30 11.24 5.84
CA PHE A 24 -4.48 10.96 4.68
C PHE A 24 -3.82 9.57 4.76
N LEU A 25 -3.24 9.20 5.90
CA LEU A 25 -2.66 7.88 6.11
C LEU A 25 -3.70 6.76 5.95
N LEU A 26 -4.95 7.00 6.40
CA LEU A 26 -6.05 6.06 6.20
C LEU A 26 -6.45 5.86 4.73
N ILE A 27 -6.29 6.90 3.90
CA ILE A 27 -6.48 6.81 2.43
C ILE A 27 -5.36 5.96 1.83
N LEU A 28 -4.09 6.23 2.19
CA LEU A 28 -2.95 5.45 1.70
C LEU A 28 -3.05 3.95 2.05
N ILE A 29 -3.55 3.64 3.25
CA ILE A 29 -3.81 2.25 3.66
C ILE A 29 -4.93 1.62 2.82
N ASP A 30 -5.94 2.40 2.44
CA ASP A 30 -7.03 1.94 1.60
C ASP A 30 -6.57 1.64 0.18
N ASP A 31 -5.82 2.56 -0.42
CA ASP A 31 -5.20 2.42 -1.74
C ASP A 31 -4.26 1.20 -1.77
N ALA A 32 -3.44 1.04 -0.72
CA ALA A 32 -2.54 -0.10 -0.59
C ALA A 32 -3.31 -1.43 -0.47
N ALA A 33 -4.43 -1.44 0.26
CA ALA A 33 -5.28 -2.63 0.40
C ALA A 33 -5.98 -2.98 -0.92
N GLU A 34 -6.42 -1.97 -1.68
CA GLU A 34 -6.99 -2.13 -3.00
C GLU A 34 -5.99 -2.72 -4.00
N GLU A 35 -4.76 -2.21 -4.03
CA GLU A 35 -3.70 -2.74 -4.91
C GLU A 35 -3.36 -4.19 -4.60
N VAL A 36 -3.33 -4.55 -3.31
CA VAL A 36 -3.17 -5.96 -2.91
C VAL A 36 -4.39 -6.80 -3.31
N ALA A 37 -5.61 -6.27 -3.16
CA ALA A 37 -6.83 -6.96 -3.56
C ALA A 37 -6.85 -7.21 -5.08
N ARG A 38 -6.44 -6.24 -5.91
CA ARG A 38 -6.28 -6.43 -7.36
C ARG A 38 -5.24 -7.50 -7.69
N GLY A 39 -4.14 -7.56 -6.95
CA GLY A 39 -3.15 -8.65 -7.07
C GLY A 39 -3.71 -10.03 -6.68
N MET A 40 -4.65 -10.08 -5.72
CA MET A 40 -5.36 -11.30 -5.34
C MET A 40 -6.43 -11.70 -6.36
N TYR A 41 -7.06 -10.74 -7.03
CA TYR A 41 -8.17 -10.95 -7.96
C TYR A 41 -7.83 -10.31 -9.32
N PRO A 42 -6.93 -10.93 -10.11
CA PRO A 42 -6.42 -10.32 -11.34
C PRO A 42 -7.48 -10.13 -12.44
N TYR A 43 -8.63 -10.83 -12.32
CA TYR A 43 -9.77 -10.69 -13.24
C TYR A 43 -10.77 -9.62 -12.79
N GLY A 44 -10.47 -8.88 -11.73
CA GLY A 44 -11.32 -7.81 -11.21
C GLY A 44 -12.42 -8.31 -10.27
N PHE A 45 -13.40 -7.43 -10.06
CA PHE A 45 -14.54 -7.63 -9.17
C PHE A 45 -15.82 -7.37 -9.96
N GLU A 46 -16.85 -8.18 -9.72
CA GLU A 46 -18.15 -7.95 -10.37
C GLU A 46 -18.97 -6.88 -9.65
N THR A 47 -18.70 -6.67 -8.35
CA THR A 47 -19.43 -5.72 -7.51
C THR A 47 -18.50 -5.05 -6.49
N ASP A 48 -18.90 -3.85 -6.04
CA ASP A 48 -18.21 -3.13 -4.96
C ASP A 48 -18.18 -3.93 -3.65
N PHE A 49 -19.21 -4.75 -3.40
CA PHE A 49 -19.24 -5.64 -2.25
C PHE A 49 -18.12 -6.70 -2.30
N GLU A 50 -17.87 -7.28 -3.48
CA GLU A 50 -16.75 -8.22 -3.65
C GLU A 50 -15.39 -7.55 -3.47
N MET A 51 -15.25 -6.32 -3.96
CA MET A 51 -14.05 -5.51 -3.80
C MET A 51 -13.76 -5.22 -2.33
N GLU A 52 -14.77 -4.76 -1.57
CA GLU A 52 -14.57 -4.47 -0.15
C GLU A 52 -14.27 -5.76 0.64
N LYS A 53 -14.94 -6.87 0.33
CA LYS A 53 -14.61 -8.18 0.91
C LYS A 53 -13.18 -8.61 0.60
N ALA A 54 -12.72 -8.36 -0.63
CA ALA A 54 -11.35 -8.64 -1.04
C ALA A 54 -10.34 -7.77 -0.28
N LYS A 55 -10.61 -6.47 -0.09
CA LYS A 55 -9.79 -5.57 0.74
C LYS A 55 -9.69 -6.07 2.18
N GLN A 56 -10.81 -6.48 2.79
CA GLN A 56 -10.79 -7.06 4.14
C GLN A 56 -9.95 -8.34 4.23
N ASN A 57 -10.03 -9.21 3.22
CA ASN A 57 -9.18 -10.41 3.14
C ASN A 57 -7.70 -10.06 2.90
N ALA A 58 -7.42 -9.06 2.07
CA ALA A 58 -6.08 -8.56 1.82
C ALA A 58 -5.46 -8.03 3.10
N MET A 59 -6.19 -7.22 3.87
CA MET A 59 -5.73 -6.74 5.19
C MET A 59 -5.39 -7.91 6.12
N LYS A 60 -6.19 -8.99 6.13
CA LYS A 60 -5.97 -10.15 7.01
C LYS A 60 -4.73 -10.93 6.64
N ARG A 61 -4.51 -11.15 5.34
CA ARG A 61 -3.45 -12.03 4.84
C ARG A 61 -2.13 -11.30 4.60
N TYR A 62 -2.18 -10.02 4.27
CA TYR A 62 -1.05 -9.26 3.77
C TYR A 62 -0.85 -7.92 4.51
N LYS A 63 -1.28 -7.82 5.77
CA LYS A 63 -1.11 -6.64 6.66
C LYS A 63 0.25 -5.96 6.50
N SER A 64 1.34 -6.73 6.66
CA SER A 64 2.72 -6.21 6.57
C SER A 64 3.06 -5.64 5.19
N LYS A 65 2.53 -6.22 4.11
CA LYS A 65 2.74 -5.71 2.75
C LYS A 65 1.95 -4.41 2.53
N ILE A 66 0.71 -4.37 2.99
CA ILE A 66 -0.14 -3.18 2.90
C ILE A 66 0.52 -2.02 3.64
N ARG A 67 1.06 -2.25 4.86
CA ARG A 67 1.85 -1.22 5.58
C ARG A 67 3.02 -0.71 4.75
N LYS A 68 3.83 -1.60 4.17
CA LYS A 68 4.99 -1.22 3.35
C LYS A 68 4.62 -0.45 2.09
N ILE A 69 3.50 -0.81 1.46
CA ILE A 69 2.97 -0.10 0.28
C ILE A 69 2.46 1.29 0.69
N ALA A 70 1.71 1.40 1.78
CA ALA A 70 1.24 2.68 2.31
C ALA A 70 2.41 3.60 2.71
N GLN A 71 3.45 3.04 3.34
CA GLN A 71 4.70 3.77 3.64
C GLN A 71 5.37 4.26 2.36
N TYR A 72 5.47 3.42 1.33
CA TYR A 72 6.01 3.83 0.03
C TYR A 72 5.22 4.97 -0.60
N TYR A 73 3.89 4.96 -0.51
CA TYR A 73 3.06 6.07 -1.01
C TYR A 73 3.29 7.36 -0.24
N TYR A 74 3.41 7.27 1.09
CA TYR A 74 3.77 8.41 1.94
C TYR A 74 5.12 9.01 1.51
N ASP A 75 6.15 8.17 1.39
CA ASP A 75 7.51 8.61 1.04
C ASP A 75 7.63 9.20 -0.39
N LYS A 76 6.72 8.80 -1.28
CA LYS A 76 6.64 9.28 -2.68
C LYS A 76 5.91 10.63 -2.77
N GLN A 77 5.07 10.97 -1.80
CA GLN A 77 4.32 12.22 -1.78
C GLN A 77 5.31 13.41 -1.85
N GLY A 78 5.09 14.32 -2.81
CA GLY A 78 5.99 15.46 -3.04
C GLY A 78 7.25 15.16 -3.85
N LYS A 79 7.48 13.92 -4.27
CA LYS A 79 8.58 13.49 -5.16
C LYS A 79 8.09 13.05 -6.55
N GLU A 80 6.87 13.42 -6.92
CA GLU A 80 6.28 13.13 -8.22
C GLU A 80 7.13 13.75 -9.35
N GLY A 81 7.89 12.93 -10.07
CA GLY A 81 8.85 13.35 -11.11
C GLY A 81 10.32 13.11 -10.77
N VAL A 82 10.66 12.78 -9.52
CA VAL A 82 12.02 12.41 -9.11
C VAL A 82 12.18 10.89 -9.23
N VAL A 83 12.71 10.45 -10.38
CA VAL A 83 12.91 9.01 -10.68
C VAL A 83 14.07 8.41 -9.86
N SER A 84 14.99 9.26 -9.42
CA SER A 84 16.15 8.90 -8.61
C SER A 84 16.57 10.06 -7.72
N PHE A 85 16.72 9.81 -6.43
CA PHE A 85 17.34 10.73 -5.48
C PHE A 85 18.59 10.07 -4.91
N SER A 86 19.71 10.80 -4.91
CA SER A 86 20.99 10.35 -4.38
C SER A 86 21.49 11.38 -3.40
N GLU A 87 21.35 11.11 -2.11
CA GLU A 87 22.04 11.84 -1.06
C GLU A 87 23.01 10.88 -0.37
N SER A 88 24.27 11.31 -0.24
CA SER A 88 25.23 10.73 0.72
C SER A 88 25.44 9.20 0.63
N GLY A 89 25.43 8.63 -0.59
CA GLY A 89 25.80 7.22 -0.82
C GLY A 89 24.65 6.21 -0.72
N THR A 90 23.41 6.65 -0.51
CA THR A 90 22.22 5.76 -0.57
C THR A 90 21.37 6.14 -1.79
N SER A 91 21.26 5.24 -2.75
CA SER A 91 20.46 5.44 -3.97
C SER A 91 19.03 4.92 -3.76
N VAL A 92 18.03 5.78 -3.94
CA VAL A 92 16.61 5.37 -3.97
C VAL A 92 16.08 5.58 -5.38
N SER A 93 15.60 4.51 -6.01
CA SER A 93 14.98 4.52 -7.34
C SER A 93 13.48 4.26 -7.19
N TYR A 94 12.66 5.16 -7.71
CA TYR A 94 11.21 5.00 -7.73
C TYR A 94 10.80 4.52 -9.12
N GLU A 95 9.92 3.51 -9.21
CA GLU A 95 9.38 3.11 -10.51
C GLU A 95 8.48 4.22 -11.08
N THR A 96 8.61 4.44 -12.39
CA THR A 96 8.06 5.58 -13.13
C THR A 96 6.53 5.67 -13.07
N SER A 97 5.83 4.59 -12.73
CA SER A 97 4.38 4.55 -12.58
C SER A 97 3.92 3.43 -11.64
N GLY A 98 3.05 3.76 -10.68
CA GLY A 98 2.38 2.78 -9.82
C GLY A 98 3.16 2.25 -8.61
N THR A 99 2.63 1.15 -8.06
CA THR A 99 3.20 0.40 -6.93
C THR A 99 4.34 -0.51 -7.43
N PRO A 100 5.56 -0.45 -6.85
CA PRO A 100 6.66 -1.30 -7.26
C PRO A 100 6.29 -2.80 -7.22
N LEU A 101 6.58 -3.53 -8.30
CA LEU A 101 6.28 -4.96 -8.39
C LEU A 101 6.94 -5.79 -7.28
N SER A 102 8.09 -5.32 -6.76
CA SER A 102 8.78 -5.91 -5.62
C SER A 102 7.92 -5.96 -4.35
N LEU A 103 7.07 -4.95 -4.13
CA LEU A 103 6.14 -4.90 -3.00
C LEU A 103 4.96 -5.84 -3.20
N LEU A 104 4.55 -6.05 -4.44
CA LEU A 104 3.47 -6.97 -4.82
C LEU A 104 3.92 -8.44 -4.87
N ARG A 105 5.23 -8.72 -4.94
CA ARG A 105 5.78 -10.07 -4.99
C ARG A 105 5.28 -10.95 -3.85
N GLY A 106 4.71 -12.12 -4.16
CA GLY A 106 4.21 -13.06 -3.15
C GLY A 106 2.77 -12.80 -2.70
N ILE A 107 2.08 -11.85 -3.32
CA ILE A 107 0.61 -11.83 -3.32
C ILE A 107 0.15 -12.98 -4.21
N ILE A 108 -0.59 -13.91 -3.63
CA ILE A 108 -1.07 -15.11 -4.30
C ILE A 108 -2.48 -14.85 -4.85
N PRO A 109 -2.69 -14.96 -6.18
CA PRO A 109 -4.02 -14.87 -6.78
C PRO A 109 -4.97 -15.94 -6.25
N VAL A 110 -6.24 -15.58 -6.12
CA VAL A 110 -7.33 -16.47 -5.71
C VAL A 110 -8.03 -16.97 -6.97
N ALA A 111 -8.01 -18.29 -7.16
CA ALA A 111 -8.87 -18.95 -8.15
C ALA A 111 -10.19 -19.35 -7.49
N LYS A 112 -11.32 -18.97 -8.10
CA LYS A 112 -12.65 -19.49 -7.79
C LYS A 112 -13.08 -20.38 -8.95
N ILE A 113 -13.61 -21.57 -8.64
CA ILE A 113 -14.38 -22.35 -9.62
C ILE A 113 -15.81 -21.83 -9.52
N VAL A 114 -16.34 -21.34 -10.65
CA VAL A 114 -17.71 -20.85 -10.78
C VAL A 114 -18.57 -21.93 -11.41
#